data_AF-A0A1G3CVY2-F1
#
_entry.id   AF-A0A1G3CVY2-F1
#
_cell.length_a   1.000
_cell.length_b   1.000
_cell.length_c   1.000
_cell.angle_alpha   90.00
_cell.angle_beta   90.00
_cell.angle_gamma   90.00
#
_symmetry.space_group_name_H-M   'P 1'
#
loop_
_entity.id
_entity.type
_entity.pdbx_description
1 polymer ?
#
loop_
_entity_poly.entity_id
_entity_poly.type
_entity_poly.pdbx_seq_one_letter_code
_entity_poly.pdbx_strand_id
1 'polypeptide(L)'
;MTTATLERPLVSERIGSKEDTKFFIEEKLGAFDAAIEGHEFLEIDGDLPGNTAKEDCLKIINHKLECAYAIDIDSVIRQDLESVIHALETGIFTRLNGVTRIVGYYSRVSNWNKSKIGELHDRHMGRYSVR
;
A
#
# COMPACT_ATOMS: atom_id res chain seq x y z
N MET A 1 16.58 -8.50 -14.15
CA MET A 1 15.26 -7.93 -13.83
C MET A 1 15.02 -8.16 -12.35
N THR A 2 14.74 -7.11 -11.59
CA THR A 2 14.65 -7.18 -10.11
C THR A 2 13.18 -7.24 -9.72
N THR A 3 12.70 -8.41 -9.33
CA THR A 3 11.32 -8.61 -8.85
C THR A 3 11.24 -8.14 -7.40
N ALA A 4 10.42 -7.13 -7.11
CA ALA A 4 10.17 -6.66 -5.75
C ALA A 4 8.99 -7.45 -5.17
N THR A 5 9.21 -8.16 -4.06
CA THR A 5 8.20 -8.97 -3.37
C THR A 5 7.70 -8.22 -2.14
N LEU A 6 6.39 -8.03 -2.01
CA LEU A 6 5.74 -7.43 -0.84
C LEU A 6 5.79 -8.41 0.36
N GLU A 7 6.45 -8.04 1.46
CA GLU A 7 6.48 -8.85 2.69
C GLU A 7 5.26 -8.58 3.60
N ARG A 8 4.78 -9.67 4.23
CA ARG A 8 3.51 -9.80 4.96
C ARG A 8 3.42 -9.00 6.28
N PRO A 9 2.27 -8.37 6.60
CA PRO A 9 1.92 -7.97 7.95
C PRO A 9 1.32 -9.13 8.79
N LEU A 10 1.53 -9.10 10.11
CA LEU A 10 1.11 -10.10 11.09
C LEU A 10 -0.42 -10.24 11.19
N VAL A 11 -0.89 -11.50 11.20
CA VAL A 11 -2.31 -11.89 11.15
C VAL A 11 -2.99 -11.72 12.51
N SER A 12 -4.11 -10.98 12.52
CA SER A 12 -5.12 -11.02 13.58
C SER A 12 -6.17 -12.07 13.21
N GLU A 13 -6.21 -13.19 13.93
CA GLU A 13 -7.15 -14.28 13.68
C GLU A 13 -8.57 -13.89 14.14
N ARG A 14 -9.47 -13.63 13.19
CA ARG A 14 -10.92 -13.67 13.43
C ARG A 14 -11.41 -15.07 13.08
N ILE A 15 -11.89 -15.82 14.07
CA ILE A 15 -12.50 -17.15 13.88
C ILE A 15 -13.94 -16.92 13.37
N GLY A 16 -14.13 -16.95 12.04
CA GLY A 16 -15.44 -16.88 11.37
C GLY A 16 -15.82 -18.21 10.71
N SER A 17 -17.10 -18.40 10.39
CA SER A 17 -17.56 -19.57 9.62
C SER A 17 -16.84 -19.66 8.26
N LYS A 18 -16.77 -20.85 7.66
CA LYS A 18 -16.19 -21.02 6.31
C LYS A 18 -16.90 -20.14 5.28
N GLU A 19 -18.21 -19.96 5.44
CA GLU A 19 -19.04 -19.11 4.59
C GLU A 19 -18.70 -17.63 4.77
N ASP A 20 -18.50 -17.17 6.01
CA ASP A 20 -18.08 -15.80 6.31
C ASP A 20 -16.70 -15.49 5.72
N THR A 21 -15.79 -16.46 5.79
CA THR A 21 -14.45 -16.34 5.22
C THR A 21 -14.51 -16.21 3.70
N LYS A 22 -15.32 -17.03 3.05
CA LYS A 22 -15.51 -16.97 1.60
C LYS A 22 -16.09 -15.62 1.19
N PHE A 23 -17.16 -15.17 1.86
CA PHE A 23 -17.79 -13.89 1.57
C PHE A 23 -16.80 -12.72 1.72
N PHE A 24 -16.00 -12.73 2.79
CA PHE A 24 -14.97 -11.72 3.01
C PHE A 24 -13.91 -11.69 1.90
N ILE A 25 -13.48 -12.85 1.42
CA ILE A 25 -12.51 -12.94 0.32
C ILE A 25 -13.11 -12.39 -0.98
N GLU A 26 -14.34 -12.79 -1.31
CA GLU A 26 -15.04 -12.30 -2.51
C GLU A 26 -15.27 -10.78 -2.45
N GLU A 27 -15.65 -10.24 -1.30
CA GLU A 27 -15.79 -8.80 -1.09
C GLU A 27 -14.46 -8.06 -1.33
N LYS A 28 -13.35 -8.58 -0.79
CA LYS A 28 -12.03 -7.98 -0.95
C LYS A 28 -11.53 -8.01 -2.39
N LEU A 29 -11.66 -9.15 -3.05
CA LEU A 29 -11.24 -9.31 -4.45
C LEU A 29 -12.12 -8.47 -5.38
N GLY A 30 -13.44 -8.43 -5.16
CA GLY A 30 -14.34 -7.59 -5.94
C GLY A 30 -14.07 -6.10 -5.76
N ALA A 31 -13.75 -5.65 -4.55
CA ALA A 31 -13.34 -4.26 -4.31
C ALA A 31 -12.02 -3.91 -5.00
N PHE A 32 -11.07 -4.85 -5.03
CA PHE A 32 -9.81 -4.68 -5.75
C PHE A 32 -10.01 -4.61 -7.26
N ASP A 33 -10.79 -5.52 -7.83
CA ASP A 33 -11.15 -5.54 -9.25
C ASP A 33 -11.81 -4.23 -9.70
N ALA A 34 -12.84 -3.79 -8.99
CA ALA A 34 -13.52 -2.51 -9.26
C ALA A 34 -12.57 -1.30 -9.14
N ALA A 35 -11.60 -1.35 -8.24
CA ALA A 35 -10.61 -0.28 -8.09
C ALA A 35 -9.62 -0.24 -9.25
N ILE A 36 -9.22 -1.40 -9.81
CA ILE A 36 -8.37 -1.46 -11.00
C ILE A 36 -9.16 -1.06 -12.25
N GLU A 37 -10.38 -1.56 -12.44
CA GLU A 37 -11.24 -1.19 -13.60
C GLU A 37 -11.55 0.32 -13.63
N GLY A 38 -11.72 0.94 -12.45
CA GLY A 38 -11.94 2.38 -12.33
C GLY A 38 -10.69 3.23 -12.58
N HIS A 39 -9.54 2.60 -12.81
CA HIS A 39 -8.25 3.27 -12.87
C HIS A 39 -7.76 3.40 -14.32
N GLU A 40 -7.21 4.57 -14.68
CA GLU A 40 -6.92 4.92 -16.09
C GLU A 40 -5.79 4.09 -16.73
N PHE A 41 -4.80 3.68 -15.92
CA PHE A 41 -3.56 3.08 -16.42
C PHE A 41 -3.17 1.75 -15.76
N LEU A 42 -4.07 1.15 -14.97
CA LEU A 42 -3.86 -0.17 -14.38
C LEU A 42 -4.79 -1.18 -15.03
N GLU A 43 -4.32 -2.40 -15.26
CA GLU A 43 -5.08 -3.47 -15.89
C GLU A 43 -4.71 -4.82 -15.28
N ILE A 44 -5.72 -5.67 -15.01
CA ILE A 44 -5.50 -7.07 -14.65
C ILE A 44 -5.35 -7.87 -15.94
N ASP A 45 -4.14 -8.34 -16.23
CA ASP A 45 -3.82 -9.11 -17.46
C ASP A 45 -4.11 -10.60 -17.31
N GLY A 46 -4.14 -11.10 -16.06
CA GLY A 46 -4.48 -12.49 -15.76
C GLY A 46 -3.81 -13.00 -14.49
N ASP A 47 -3.84 -14.32 -14.32
CA ASP A 47 -3.17 -15.02 -13.23
C ASP A 47 -1.82 -15.61 -13.66
N LEU A 48 -0.90 -15.69 -12.70
CA LEU A 48 0.37 -16.38 -12.80
C LEU A 48 0.29 -17.57 -11.84
N PRO A 49 0.07 -18.79 -12.35
CA PRO A 49 -0.02 -19.97 -11.51
C PRO A 49 1.35 -20.26 -10.89
N GLY A 50 1.36 -20.38 -9.56
CA GLY A 50 2.53 -20.79 -8.80
C GLY A 50 2.67 -22.32 -8.75
N ASN A 51 3.79 -22.81 -8.22
CA ASN A 51 3.90 -24.25 -7.92
C ASN A 51 3.06 -24.64 -6.71
N THR A 52 2.68 -23.66 -5.88
CA THR A 52 1.80 -23.82 -4.73
C THR A 52 0.71 -22.75 -4.73
N ALA A 53 -0.43 -23.03 -4.11
CA ALA A 53 -1.53 -22.06 -3.98
C ALA A 53 -1.15 -20.75 -3.24
N LYS A 54 0.01 -20.72 -2.58
CA LYS A 54 0.58 -19.53 -1.93
C LYS A 54 1.39 -18.65 -2.88
N GLU A 55 1.76 -19.18 -4.04
CA GLU A 55 2.54 -18.54 -5.09
C GLU A 55 1.65 -18.07 -6.25
N ASP A 56 0.36 -18.39 -6.24
CA ASP A 56 -0.61 -17.88 -7.21
C ASP A 56 -0.69 -16.36 -7.07
N CYS A 57 -0.33 -15.67 -8.15
CA CYS A 57 -0.30 -14.22 -8.20
C CYS A 57 -1.21 -13.71 -9.32
N LEU A 58 -1.69 -12.48 -9.18
CA LEU A 58 -2.31 -11.74 -10.27
C LEU A 58 -1.25 -10.89 -10.96
N LYS A 59 -1.29 -10.88 -12.29
CA LYS A 59 -0.47 -10.01 -13.12
C LYS A 59 -1.22 -8.71 -13.36
N ILE A 60 -0.63 -7.61 -12.91
CA ILE A 60 -1.15 -6.26 -13.08
C ILE A 60 -0.23 -5.49 -14.02
N ILE A 61 -0.74 -4.95 -15.11
CA ILE A 61 -0.01 -4.06 -16.01
C ILE A 61 -0.22 -2.62 -15.54
N ASN A 62 0.87 -1.86 -15.45
CA ASN A 62 0.84 -0.42 -15.30
C ASN A 62 1.33 0.22 -16.59
N HIS A 63 0.40 0.74 -17.39
CA HIS A 63 0.66 1.35 -18.69
C HIS A 63 1.42 2.67 -18.59
N LYS A 64 1.32 3.38 -17.45
CA LYS A 64 2.02 4.65 -17.22
C LYS A 64 3.50 4.44 -16.90
N LEU A 65 3.84 3.40 -16.16
CA LEU A 65 5.21 3.04 -15.79
C LEU A 65 5.86 2.04 -16.75
N GLU A 66 5.12 1.59 -17.77
CA GLU A 66 5.53 0.57 -18.75
C GLU A 66 6.08 -0.70 -18.07
N CYS A 67 5.38 -1.17 -17.04
CA CYS A 67 5.81 -2.30 -16.24
C CYS A 67 4.65 -3.25 -15.89
N ALA A 68 5.01 -4.45 -15.43
CA ALA A 68 4.07 -5.43 -14.90
C ALA A 68 4.46 -5.82 -13.48
N TYR A 69 3.47 -5.92 -12.62
CA TYR A 69 3.59 -6.37 -11.24
C TYR A 69 2.93 -7.73 -11.07
N ALA A 70 3.52 -8.56 -10.21
CA ALA A 70 2.89 -9.76 -9.71
C ALA A 70 2.47 -9.51 -8.26
N ILE A 71 1.19 -9.61 -7.97
CA ILE A 71 0.65 -9.42 -6.62
C ILE A 71 0.03 -10.73 -6.12
N ASP A 72 0.42 -11.15 -4.92
CA ASP A 72 -0.15 -12.34 -4.30
C ASP A 72 -1.57 -12.05 -3.79
N ILE A 73 -2.43 -13.07 -3.87
CA ILE A 73 -3.84 -12.96 -3.45
C ILE A 73 -3.94 -12.60 -1.95
N ASP A 74 -3.00 -13.11 -1.13
CA ASP A 74 -2.96 -12.85 0.31
C ASP A 74 -2.72 -11.36 0.62
N SER A 75 -1.89 -10.68 -0.17
CA SER A 75 -1.67 -9.22 -0.08
C SER A 75 -2.94 -8.44 -0.43
N VAL A 76 -3.68 -8.82 -1.47
CA VAL A 76 -4.94 -8.15 -1.84
C VAL A 76 -5.98 -8.26 -0.71
N ILE A 77 -6.05 -9.42 -0.06
CA ILE A 77 -7.03 -9.68 1.00
C ILE A 77 -6.64 -8.97 2.31
N ARG A 78 -5.36 -9.01 2.69
CA ARG A 78 -4.89 -8.57 4.02
C ARG A 78 -4.51 -7.10 4.09
N GLN A 79 -4.03 -6.53 3.00
CA GLN A 79 -3.58 -5.14 2.99
C GLN A 79 -4.76 -4.18 2.79
N ASP A 80 -4.49 -2.91 3.09
CA ASP A 80 -5.43 -1.84 2.81
C ASP A 80 -5.50 -1.55 1.31
N LEU A 81 -6.71 -1.45 0.76
CA LEU A 81 -6.94 -1.33 -0.68
C LEU A 81 -6.28 -0.07 -1.26
N GLU A 82 -6.44 1.08 -0.58
CA GLU A 82 -5.84 2.35 -1.02
C GLU A 82 -4.31 2.24 -1.07
N SER A 83 -3.72 1.57 -0.07
CA SER A 83 -2.28 1.33 -0.02
C SER A 83 -1.79 0.41 -1.14
N VAL A 84 -2.54 -0.64 -1.48
CA VAL A 84 -2.21 -1.55 -2.58
C VAL A 84 -2.29 -0.83 -3.92
N ILE A 85 -3.39 -0.11 -4.19
CA ILE A 85 -3.57 0.64 -5.43
C ILE A 85 -2.47 1.70 -5.57
N HIS A 86 -2.18 2.46 -4.52
CA HIS A 86 -1.11 3.44 -4.54
C HIS A 86 0.27 2.82 -4.83
N ALA A 87 0.55 1.63 -4.30
CA ALA A 87 1.79 0.92 -4.59
C ALA A 87 1.87 0.49 -6.06
N LEU A 88 0.77 -0.01 -6.64
CA LEU A 88 0.68 -0.37 -8.05
C LEU A 88 0.79 0.86 -8.98
N GLU A 89 0.23 2.00 -8.57
CA GLU A 89 0.29 3.26 -9.32
C GLU A 89 1.70 3.84 -9.38
N THR A 90 2.41 3.81 -8.25
CA THR A 90 3.67 4.54 -8.05
C THR A 90 4.91 3.67 -8.12
N GLY A 91 4.76 2.35 -7.99
CA GLY A 91 5.87 1.40 -7.79
C GLY A 91 6.50 1.48 -6.40
N ILE A 92 5.90 2.21 -5.45
CA ILE A 92 6.42 2.37 -4.08
C ILE A 92 5.69 1.39 -3.14
N PHE A 93 6.31 0.23 -2.92
CA PHE A 93 5.74 -0.86 -2.13
C PHE A 93 5.86 -0.69 -0.61
N THR A 94 6.77 0.17 -0.16
CA THR A 94 6.99 0.42 1.27
C THR A 94 6.69 1.87 1.58
N ARG A 95 5.58 2.12 2.28
CA ARG A 95 5.22 3.47 2.72
C ARG A 95 6.16 3.92 3.83
N LEU A 96 7.14 4.76 3.47
CA LEU A 96 8.03 5.37 4.44
C LEU A 96 7.32 6.52 5.16
N ASN A 97 7.40 6.52 6.49
CA ASN A 97 6.90 7.63 7.30
C ASN A 97 8.06 8.57 7.62
N GLY A 98 7.89 9.87 7.30
CA GLY A 98 8.78 10.90 7.80
C GLY A 98 8.63 11.04 9.31
N VAL A 99 9.72 10.88 10.06
CA VAL A 99 9.74 11.03 11.52
C VAL A 99 10.80 12.06 11.89
N THR A 100 10.44 13.00 12.75
CA THR A 100 11.39 13.99 13.27
C THR A 100 11.11 14.32 14.73
N ARG A 101 12.10 14.90 15.41
CA ARG A 101 12.03 15.19 16.84
C ARG A 101 11.30 16.52 17.07
N ILE A 102 10.26 16.48 17.90
CA ILE A 102 9.54 17.64 18.40
C ILE A 102 9.54 17.61 19.94
N VAL A 103 9.96 18.71 20.57
CA VAL A 103 9.98 18.92 22.04
C VAL A 103 10.31 17.64 22.83
N GLY A 104 11.45 17.03 22.51
CA GLY A 104 11.97 15.88 23.28
C GLY A 104 11.66 14.49 22.74
N TYR A 105 10.64 14.29 21.89
CA TYR A 105 10.26 12.96 21.39
C TYR A 105 10.19 12.91 19.86
N TYR A 106 10.29 11.69 19.30
CA TYR A 106 10.12 11.45 17.87
C TYR A 106 8.63 11.35 17.50
N SER A 107 8.22 12.02 16.43
CA SER A 107 6.84 12.01 15.96
C SER A 107 6.78 11.93 14.44
N ARG A 108 5.75 11.24 13.92
CA ARG A 108 5.47 11.17 12.48
C ARG A 108 5.02 12.54 11.99
N VAL A 109 5.69 13.06 10.98
CA VAL A 109 5.40 14.38 10.39
C VAL A 109 4.01 14.41 9.75
N SER A 110 3.53 13.27 9.25
CA SER A 110 2.19 13.13 8.66
C SER A 110 1.04 13.43 9.63
N ASN A 111 1.27 13.32 10.95
CA ASN A 111 0.24 13.57 11.96
C ASN A 111 0.28 15.01 12.50
N TRP A 112 1.08 15.89 11.90
CA TRP A 112 1.27 17.24 12.39
C TRP A 112 0.25 18.22 11.79
N ASN A 113 -0.17 19.19 12.60
CA ASN A 113 -0.99 20.30 12.11
C ASN A 113 -0.14 21.27 11.25
N LYS A 114 -0.81 22.14 10.49
CA LYS A 114 -0.16 23.08 9.56
C LYS A 114 0.91 23.96 10.23
N SER A 115 0.70 24.38 11.48
CA SER A 115 1.67 25.22 12.20
C SER A 115 2.99 24.49 12.49
N LYS A 116 2.94 23.22 12.92
CA LYS A 116 4.15 22.41 13.15
C LYS A 116 4.89 22.07 11.85
N ILE A 117 4.14 21.87 10.76
CA ILE A 117 4.76 21.69 9.43
C ILE A 117 5.50 22.97 9.01
N GLY A 118 4.90 24.14 9.24
CA GLY A 118 5.56 25.44 9.01
C GLY A 118 6.82 25.62 9.86
N GLU A 119 6.75 25.33 11.17
CA GLU A 119 7.91 25.36 12.06
C GLU A 119 9.03 24.44 11.56
N LEU A 120 8.72 23.21 11.14
CA LEU A 120 9.71 22.28 10.60
C LEU A 120 10.39 22.84 9.35
N HIS A 121 9.61 23.44 8.45
CA HIS A 121 10.13 24.08 7.25
C HIS A 121 11.07 25.25 7.59
N ASP A 122 10.69 26.10 8.55
CA ASP A 122 11.53 27.20 9.04
C ASP A 122 12.82 26.69 9.69
N ARG A 123 12.76 25.61 10.48
CA ARG A 123 13.94 24.96 11.07
C ARG A 123 14.89 24.42 10.01
N HIS A 124 14.39 23.79 8.96
CA HIS A 124 15.21 23.32 7.84
C HIS A 124 15.90 24.48 7.10
N MET A 125 15.28 25.66 7.07
CA MET A 125 15.87 26.89 6.52
C MET A 125 16.75 27.65 7.53
N GLY A 126 16.90 27.16 8.77
CA GLY A 126 17.64 27.85 9.83
C GLY A 126 16.96 29.11 10.39
N ARG A 127 15.65 29.28 10.16
CA ARG A 127 14.86 30.42 10.67
C ARG A 127 14.26 30.07 12.02
N TYR A 128 14.90 30.55 13.09
CA TYR A 128 14.46 30.32 14.47
C TYR A 128 13.87 31.58 15.13
N SER A 129 13.72 32.67 14.38
CA SER A 129 13.19 33.93 14.91
C SER A 129 11.68 33.87 15.10
N VAL A 130 11.22 34.38 16.23
CA VAL A 130 9.81 34.61 16.53
C VAL A 130 9.54 36.09 16.32
N ARG A 131 8.51 36.43 15.54
CA ARG A 131 8.04 37.82 15.37
C ARG A 131 7.04 38.18 16.45
#